data_AF-A0A2M8E0J7-F1
#
_entry.id   AF-A0A2M8E0J7-F1
#
_cell.length_a   1.000
_cell.length_b   1.000
_cell.length_c   1.000
_cell.angle_alpha   90.00
_cell.angle_beta   90.00
_cell.angle_gamma   90.00
#
_symmetry.space_group_name_H-M   'P 1'
#
loop_
_entity.id
_entity.type
_entity.pdbx_description
1 polymer ?
#
loop_
_entity_poly.entity_id
_entity_poly.type
_entity_poly.pdbx_seq_one_letter_code
_entity_poly.pdbx_strand_id
1 'polypeptide(L)'
;MQGLQGLTWLLAMQSLGEILSRALALPVPGPVLGMLLLLLALRWPSVRQPVAACATFLLSHLSLLFVPVGVGVMTHLGLLGQYGLRMLVVIVLSTWLGLAVTALTLRYLSRGSNA
;
A
#
# COMPACT_ATOMS: atom_id res chain seq x y z
N MET A 1 22.73 -12.42 4.07
CA MET A 1 21.45 -12.67 4.79
C MET A 1 20.56 -11.42 4.90
N GLN A 2 20.77 -10.38 4.09
CA GLN A 2 20.03 -9.12 4.18
C GLN A 2 18.54 -9.26 3.79
N GLY A 3 18.20 -10.14 2.84
CA GLY A 3 16.82 -10.37 2.43
C GLY A 3 15.91 -10.90 3.56
N LEU A 4 16.40 -11.88 4.33
CA LEU A 4 15.69 -12.42 5.50
C LEU A 4 15.52 -11.36 6.59
N GLN A 5 16.57 -10.60 6.88
CA GLN A 5 16.51 -9.50 7.85
C GLN A 5 15.51 -8.42 7.43
N GLY A 6 15.48 -8.07 6.14
CA GLY A 6 14.49 -7.14 5.59
C GLY A 6 13.07 -7.67 5.71
N LEU A 7 12.84 -8.95 5.39
CA LEU A 7 11.54 -9.59 5.54
C LEU A 7 11.07 -9.57 7.00
N THR A 8 11.96 -9.87 7.95
CA THR A 8 11.67 -9.81 9.39
C THR A 8 11.25 -8.40 9.80
N TRP A 9 11.96 -7.36 9.34
CA TRP A 9 11.57 -5.98 9.62
C TRP A 9 10.20 -5.62 9.03
N LEU A 10 9.93 -6.01 7.78
CA LEU A 10 8.64 -5.78 7.13
C LEU A 10 7.51 -6.46 7.89
N LEU A 11 7.66 -7.74 8.24
CA LEU A 11 6.65 -8.51 8.97
C LEU A 11 6.49 -8.03 10.42
N ALA A 12 7.58 -7.66 11.09
CA ALA A 12 7.53 -7.14 12.45
C ALA A 12 6.76 -5.81 12.51
N MET A 13 7.06 -4.85 11.62
CA MET A 13 6.34 -3.59 11.56
C MET A 13 4.89 -3.77 11.17
N GLN A 14 4.60 -4.65 10.21
CA GLN A 14 3.23 -5.03 9.85
C GLN A 14 2.47 -5.61 11.05
N SER A 15 3.08 -6.53 11.80
CA SER A 15 2.45 -7.16 12.96
C SER A 15 2.21 -6.17 14.10
N LEU A 16 3.18 -5.29 14.36
CA LEU A 16 3.02 -4.21 15.34
C LEU A 16 1.90 -3.24 14.95
N GLY A 17 1.81 -2.85 13.67
CA GLY A 17 0.73 -2.02 13.16
C GLY A 17 -0.64 -2.68 13.30
N GLU A 18 -0.73 -3.98 13.08
CA GLU A 18 -1.96 -4.77 13.27
C GLU A 18 -2.36 -4.85 14.75
N ILE A 19 -1.40 -5.11 15.64
CA ILE A 19 -1.64 -5.14 17.08
C ILE A 19 -2.14 -3.77 17.55
N LEU A 20 -1.50 -2.68 17.13
CA LEU A 20 -1.91 -1.32 17.50
C LEU A 20 -3.29 -0.96 16.93
N SER A 21 -3.54 -1.26 15.66
CA SER A 21 -4.86 -1.03 15.03
C SER A 21 -5.97 -1.69 15.83
N ARG A 22 -5.78 -2.96 16.21
CA ARG A 22 -6.76 -3.73 16.98
C ARG A 22 -6.86 -3.29 18.43
N ALA A 23 -5.73 -3.05 19.10
CA ALA A 23 -5.70 -2.69 20.52
C ALA A 23 -6.29 -1.30 20.79
N LEU A 24 -6.07 -0.35 19.88
CA LEU A 24 -6.62 1.02 20.00
C LEU A 24 -7.96 1.18 19.26
N ALA A 25 -8.49 0.11 18.65
CA ALA A 25 -9.73 0.12 17.85
C ALA A 25 -9.74 1.24 16.78
N LEU A 26 -8.61 1.45 16.11
CA LEU A 26 -8.45 2.53 15.15
C LEU A 26 -9.18 2.20 13.83
N PRO A 27 -9.82 3.18 13.16
CA PRO A 27 -10.52 2.97 11.89
C PRO A 27 -9.57 2.79 10.69
N VAL A 28 -8.29 2.53 10.92
CA VAL A 28 -7.26 2.35 9.89
C VAL A 28 -6.73 0.91 9.91
N PRO A 29 -6.52 0.29 8.73
CA PRO A 29 -5.95 -1.04 8.64
C PRO A 29 -4.54 -1.09 9.25
N GLY A 30 -4.21 -2.19 9.95
CA GLY A 30 -2.88 -2.41 10.52
C GLY A 30 -1.70 -2.24 9.54
N PRO A 31 -1.78 -2.65 8.27
CA PRO A 31 -0.74 -2.37 7.26
C PRO A 31 -0.38 -0.90 7.10
N VAL A 32 -1.37 0.00 7.19
CA VAL A 32 -1.13 1.44 7.07
C VAL A 32 -0.35 1.95 8.27
N LEU A 33 -0.71 1.51 9.49
CA LEU A 33 0.05 1.83 10.70
C LEU A 33 1.45 1.22 10.67
N GLY A 34 1.60 -0.02 10.21
CA GLY A 34 2.88 -0.67 10.05
C GLY A 34 3.81 0.09 9.10
N MET A 35 3.27 0.66 8.02
CA MET A 35 4.02 1.53 7.11
C MET A 35 4.51 2.82 7.80
N LEU A 36 3.67 3.44 8.64
CA LEU A 36 4.07 4.63 9.41
C LEU A 36 5.19 4.30 10.43
N LEU A 37 5.07 3.16 11.12
CA LEU A 37 6.12 2.69 12.03
C LEU A 37 7.43 2.39 11.27
N LEU A 38 7.32 1.72 10.12
CA LEU A 38 8.47 1.41 9.28
C LEU A 38 9.15 2.68 8.77
N LEU A 39 8.38 3.72 8.42
CA LEU A 39 8.92 5.02 8.01
C LEU A 39 9.82 5.62 9.10
N LEU A 40 9.39 5.54 10.36
CA LEU A 40 10.20 6.00 11.50
C LEU A 40 11.46 5.12 11.68
N ALA A 41 11.33 3.80 11.53
CA ALA A 41 12.44 2.85 11.66
C ALA A 41 13.48 3.00 10.53
N LEU A 42 13.07 3.44 9.33
CA LEU A 42 13.94 3.62 8.17
C LEU A 42 14.98 4.73 8.34
N ARG A 43 14.88 5.53 9.41
CA ARG A 43 15.90 6.52 9.81
C ARG A 43 17.23 5.86 10.15
N TRP A 44 17.24 4.58 10.54
CA TRP A 44 18.46 3.83 10.82
C TRP A 44 18.99 3.09 9.58
N PRO A 45 20.26 3.29 9.18
CA PRO A 45 20.87 2.60 8.04
C PRO A 45 20.78 1.07 8.14
N SER A 46 20.90 0.55 9.37
CA SER A 46 20.82 -0.89 9.69
C SER A 46 19.45 -1.51 9.41
N VAL A 47 18.39 -0.70 9.37
CA VAL A 47 17.04 -1.13 8.97
C VAL A 47 16.83 -0.89 7.48
N ARG A 48 17.27 0.28 6.99
CA ARG A 48 17.09 0.70 5.60
C ARG A 48 17.71 -0.27 4.59
N GLN A 49 18.94 -0.72 4.79
CA GLN A 49 19.64 -1.58 3.83
C GLN A 49 18.98 -2.96 3.68
N PRO A 50 18.70 -3.72 4.76
CA PRO A 50 17.99 -5.00 4.64
C PRO A 50 16.57 -4.85 4.06
N VAL A 51 15.83 -3.84 4.52
CA VAL A 51 14.46 -3.58 4.02
C VAL A 51 14.47 -3.25 2.53
N ALA A 52 15.40 -2.42 2.06
CA ALA A 52 15.53 -2.11 0.64
C ALA A 52 15.83 -3.38 -0.19
N ALA A 53 16.78 -4.21 0.24
CA ALA A 53 17.12 -5.45 -0.46
C ALA A 53 15.91 -6.41 -0.56
N CYS A 54 15.15 -6.57 0.54
CA CYS A 54 13.95 -7.39 0.54
C CYS A 54 12.82 -6.78 -0.31
N ALA A 55 12.57 -5.46 -0.18
CA ALA A 55 11.55 -4.77 -0.95
C ALA A 55 11.82 -4.86 -2.46
N THR A 56 13.05 -4.67 -2.92
CA THR A 56 13.41 -4.83 -4.34
C THR A 56 13.14 -6.25 -4.82
N PHE A 57 13.44 -7.26 -4.01
CA PHE A 57 13.16 -8.66 -4.34
C PHE A 57 11.65 -8.96 -4.43
N LEU A 58 10.85 -8.44 -3.49
CA LEU A 58 9.39 -8.60 -3.52
C LEU A 58 8.76 -7.85 -4.70
N LEU A 59 9.25 -6.65 -5.00
CA LEU A 59 8.78 -5.85 -6.12
C LEU A 59 9.13 -6.48 -7.49
N SER A 60 10.27 -7.16 -7.61
CA SER A 60 10.58 -7.89 -8.85
C SER A 60 9.69 -9.11 -9.07
N HIS A 61 9.07 -9.63 -8.00
CA HIS A 61 8.14 -10.76 -8.03
C HIS A 61 6.71 -10.37 -7.65
N LEU A 62 6.37 -9.08 -7.76
CA LEU A 62 5.09 -8.53 -7.29
C LEU A 62 3.90 -9.22 -7.97
N SER A 63 4.05 -9.59 -9.25
CA SER A 63 3.05 -10.36 -10.00
C SER A 63 2.63 -11.65 -9.28
N LEU A 64 3.56 -12.35 -8.61
CA LEU A 64 3.26 -13.54 -7.81
C LEU A 64 2.42 -13.19 -6.57
N LEU A 65 2.67 -12.04 -5.94
CA LEU A 65 1.91 -11.57 -4.77
C LEU A 65 0.47 -11.16 -5.13
N PHE A 66 0.21 -10.83 -6.40
CA PHE A 66 -1.14 -10.55 -6.90
C PHE A 66 -1.93 -11.80 -7.30
N VAL A 67 -1.27 -12.94 -7.51
CA VAL A 67 -1.96 -14.20 -7.87
C VAL A 67 -3.04 -14.59 -6.85
N PRO A 68 -2.79 -14.60 -5.51
CA PRO A 68 -3.81 -14.93 -4.52
C PRO A 68 -5.03 -14.00 -4.58
N VAL A 69 -4.79 -12.71 -4.80
CA VAL A 69 -5.87 -11.72 -4.97
C VAL A 69 -6.69 -12.04 -6.20
N GLY A 70 -6.05 -12.33 -7.34
CA GLY A 70 -6.71 -12.72 -8.58
C GLY A 70 -7.56 -13.97 -8.43
N VAL A 71 -7.02 -15.02 -7.80
CA VAL A 71 -7.77 -16.27 -7.51
C VAL A 71 -8.96 -16.00 -6.59
N GLY A 72 -8.80 -15.12 -5.59
CA GLY A 72 -9.90 -14.65 -4.75
C GLY A 72 -11.03 -14.03 -5.56
N VAL A 73 -10.72 -13.17 -6.54
CA VAL A 73 -11.72 -12.57 -7.44
C VAL A 73 -12.44 -13.62 -8.29
N MET A 74 -11.75 -14.68 -8.71
CA MET A 74 -12.35 -15.75 -9.52
C MET A 74 -13.53 -16.44 -8.81
N THR A 75 -13.54 -16.47 -7.47
CA THR A 75 -14.67 -17.01 -6.70
C THR A 75 -15.96 -16.18 -6.85
N HIS A 76 -15.87 -14.94 -7.31
CA HIS A 76 -16.98 -14.01 -7.48
C HIS A 76 -17.24 -13.66 -8.96
N LEU A 77 -16.82 -14.52 -9.90
CA LEU A 77 -16.97 -14.29 -11.34
C LEU A 77 -18.39 -13.95 -11.79
N GLY A 78 -19.43 -14.49 -11.13
CA GLY A 78 -20.82 -14.15 -11.44
C GLY A 78 -21.13 -12.66 -11.23
N LEU A 79 -20.61 -12.05 -10.15
CA LEU A 79 -20.76 -10.61 -9.89
C LEU A 79 -19.97 -9.78 -10.90
N LEU A 80 -18.76 -10.25 -11.29
CA LEU A 80 -17.98 -9.58 -12.33
C LEU A 80 -18.63 -9.69 -13.71
N GLY A 81 -19.31 -10.78 -14.04
CA GLY A 81 -20.06 -10.91 -15.29
C GLY A 81 -21.21 -9.90 -15.37
N GLN A 82 -21.94 -9.71 -14.27
CA GLN A 82 -23.09 -8.82 -14.23
C GLN A 82 -22.71 -7.33 -14.09
N TYR A 83 -21.68 -7.02 -13.30
CA TYR A 83 -21.33 -5.63 -12.95
C TYR A 83 -19.92 -5.21 -13.39
N GLY A 84 -19.13 -6.08 -14.03
CA GLY A 84 -17.72 -5.83 -14.33
C GLY A 84 -17.49 -4.59 -15.18
N LEU A 85 -18.32 -4.35 -16.20
CA LEU A 85 -18.22 -3.14 -17.00
C LEU A 85 -18.50 -1.87 -16.17
N ARG A 86 -19.52 -1.91 -15.30
CA ARG A 86 -19.83 -0.80 -14.38
C ARG A 86 -18.70 -0.57 -13.38
N MET A 87 -18.15 -1.64 -12.80
CA MET A 87 -17.01 -1.56 -11.89
C MET A 87 -15.79 -0.95 -12.59
N LEU A 88 -15.47 -1.40 -13.80
CA LEU A 88 -14.35 -0.88 -14.58
C LEU A 88 -14.50 0.62 -14.85
N VAL A 89 -15.67 1.05 -15.31
CA VAL A 89 -15.95 2.47 -15.56
C VAL A 89 -15.82 3.28 -14.28
N VAL A 90 -16.39 2.81 -13.16
CA VAL A 90 -16.30 3.51 -11.87
C VAL A 90 -14.86 3.62 -11.40
N ILE A 91 -14.08 2.53 -11.44
CA ILE A 91 -12.67 2.49 -11.01
C ILE A 91 -11.83 3.46 -11.84
N VAL A 92 -11.98 3.42 -13.17
CA VAL A 92 -11.20 4.29 -14.06
C VAL A 92 -11.55 5.75 -13.81
N LEU A 93 -12.84 6.09 -13.84
CA LEU A 93 -13.28 7.47 -13.63
C LEU A 93 -12.90 8.00 -12.24
N SER A 94 -13.10 7.22 -11.17
CA SER A 94 -12.77 7.63 -9.81
C SER A 94 -11.27 7.83 -9.62
N THR A 95 -10.45 6.99 -10.25
CA THR A 95 -8.98 7.11 -10.18
C THR A 95 -8.53 8.38 -10.89
N TRP A 96 -9.02 8.63 -12.11
CA TRP A 96 -8.71 9.85 -12.86
C TRP A 96 -9.15 11.12 -12.14
N LEU A 97 -10.40 11.13 -11.63
CA LEU A 97 -10.93 12.25 -10.85
C LEU A 97 -10.11 12.48 -9.57
N GLY A 98 -9.82 11.42 -8.81
CA GLY A 98 -9.01 11.51 -7.59
C GLY A 98 -7.62 12.08 -7.85
N LEU A 99 -6.94 11.61 -8.90
CA LEU A 99 -5.63 12.14 -9.30
C LEU A 99 -5.72 13.60 -9.75
N ALA A 100 -6.73 13.96 -10.56
CA ALA A 100 -6.94 15.32 -11.03
C ALA A 100 -7.20 16.29 -9.87
N VAL A 101 -8.10 15.94 -8.95
CA VAL A 101 -8.41 16.76 -7.76
C VAL A 101 -7.18 16.91 -6.87
N THR A 102 -6.44 15.82 -6.62
CA THR A 102 -5.21 15.86 -5.82
C THR A 102 -4.17 16.79 -6.46
N ALA A 103 -3.93 16.66 -7.77
CA ALA A 103 -2.99 17.49 -8.51
C ALA A 103 -3.40 18.97 -8.54
N LEU A 104 -4.68 19.27 -8.75
CA LEU A 104 -5.21 20.64 -8.74
C LEU A 104 -5.09 21.28 -7.36
N THR A 105 -5.39 20.53 -6.30
CA THR A 105 -5.29 21.00 -4.91
C THR A 105 -3.85 21.32 -4.54
N LEU A 106 -2.92 20.43 -4.89
CA LEU A 106 -1.48 20.65 -4.71
C LEU A 106 -1.00 21.88 -5.49
N ARG A 107 -1.42 22.03 -6.75
CA ARG A 107 -1.06 23.17 -7.60
C ARG A 107 -1.62 24.50 -7.09
N TYR A 108 -2.82 24.48 -6.50
CA TYR A 108 -3.41 25.67 -5.88
C TYR A 108 -2.63 26.08 -4.63
N LEU A 109 -2.33 25.13 -3.75
CA LEU A 109 -1.58 25.39 -2.52
C LEU A 109 -0.13 25.80 -2.79
N SER A 110 0.53 25.17 -3.77
CA SER A 110 1.92 25.50 -4.15
C SER A 110 2.04 26.86 -4.83
N ARG A 111 0.97 27.37 -5.45
CA ARG A 111 0.93 28.71 -6.06
C ARG A 111 0.94 29.84 -5.03
N GLY A 112 0.45 29.59 -3.80
CA GLY A 112 0.49 30.57 -2.70
C GLY A 112 1.86 30.72 -2.04
N SER A 113 2.81 29.80 -2.30
CA SER A 113 4.15 29.82 -1.70
C SER A 113 5.19 30.58 -2.54
N ASN A 114 4.77 31.23 -3.64
CA ASN A 114 5.66 31.93 -4.57
C ASN A 114 5.27 33.41 -4.77
N ALA A 115 4.64 34.02 -3.76
CA ALA A 115 4.34 35.45 -3.68
C ALA A 115 5.03 36.06 -2.46
#